data_AF-A0A963SPZ8-F1
#
_entry.id   AF-A0A963SPZ8-F1
#
_cell.length_a   1.000
_cell.length_b   1.000
_cell.length_c   1.000
_cell.angle_alpha   90.00
_cell.angle_beta   90.00
_cell.angle_gamma   90.00
#
_symmetry.space_group_name_H-M   'P 1'
#
loop_
_entity.id
_entity.type
_entity.pdbx_description
1 polymer ?
#
loop_
_entity_poly.entity_id
_entity_poly.type
_entity_poly.pdbx_seq_one_letter_code
_entity_poly.pdbx_strand_id
1 'polypeptide(L)'
;MIAFAGSPLDRADHLRMDGDALAAKMTLSARLLRLDGIAPVVAPDGRLEWGTLADAPMEAELVFLGLDGERACFAAVPPEGAQGPAYAMPAIWQAMARMGPQDLATYGGARSLVDWHARHRFCARCGAPTKLAKGGWQRNCDSCKAEHFPRTDPVTIMLVEHEGRLLLGRQPR
;
A
#
# COMPACT_ATOMS: atom_id res chain seq x y z
N MET A 1 12.06 6.46 -6.35
CA MET A 1 11.98 6.11 -4.92
C MET A 1 10.51 5.96 -4.55
N ILE A 2 10.13 4.95 -3.78
CA ILE A 2 8.76 4.88 -3.24
C ILE A 2 8.65 5.98 -2.20
N ALA A 3 7.69 6.89 -2.38
CA ALA A 3 7.41 7.95 -1.42
C ALA A 3 6.32 7.48 -0.45
N PHE A 4 6.41 7.87 0.82
CA PHE A 4 5.38 7.62 1.83
C PHE A 4 4.74 8.91 2.35
N ALA A 5 5.33 10.06 2.01
CA ALA A 5 4.89 11.39 2.42
C ALA A 5 4.36 12.19 1.22
N GLY A 6 3.38 13.07 1.47
CA GLY A 6 2.80 13.94 0.45
C GLY A 6 1.62 13.35 -0.32
N SER A 7 1.00 12.27 0.17
CA SER A 7 -0.27 11.79 -0.39
C SER A 7 -1.36 12.83 -0.12
N PRO A 8 -2.22 13.17 -1.10
CA PRO A 8 -3.31 14.12 -0.91
C PRO A 8 -4.50 13.51 -0.17
N LEU A 9 -4.51 12.20 0.09
CA LEU A 9 -5.58 11.55 0.83
C LEU A 9 -5.53 11.93 2.31
N ASP A 10 -6.66 12.36 2.87
CA ASP A 10 -6.82 12.37 4.31
C ASP A 10 -6.85 10.92 4.81
N ARG A 11 -5.89 10.57 5.66
CA ARG A 11 -5.77 9.22 6.21
C ARG A 11 -6.97 8.80 7.05
N ALA A 12 -7.75 9.78 7.55
CA ALA A 12 -9.02 9.60 8.26
C ALA A 12 -8.95 8.47 9.31
N ASP A 13 -7.94 8.52 10.18
CA ASP A 13 -7.63 7.45 11.14
C ASP A 13 -8.82 7.11 12.05
N HIS A 14 -9.61 8.12 12.41
CA HIS A 14 -10.82 7.98 13.22
C HIS A 14 -11.87 7.03 12.59
N LEU A 15 -11.96 6.95 11.25
CA LEU A 15 -12.89 6.03 10.56
C LEU A 15 -12.40 4.59 10.56
N ARG A 16 -11.11 4.34 10.72
CA ARG A 16 -10.54 3.00 10.64
C ARG A 16 -11.04 2.09 11.75
N MET A 17 -11.27 2.68 12.93
CA MET A 17 -11.72 1.99 14.13
C MET A 17 -13.22 1.68 14.12
N ASP A 18 -13.98 2.38 13.29
CA ASP A 18 -15.43 2.30 13.23
C ASP A 18 -15.85 1.53 11.96
N GLY A 19 -16.11 0.24 12.13
CA GLY A 19 -16.48 -0.63 11.01
C GLY A 19 -17.77 -0.22 10.32
N ASP A 20 -18.75 0.29 11.07
CA ASP A 20 -20.05 0.71 10.54
C ASP A 20 -19.91 2.01 9.77
N ALA A 21 -19.18 2.99 10.31
CA ALA A 21 -18.89 4.25 9.61
C ALA A 21 -18.06 4.01 8.33
N LEU A 22 -17.08 3.09 8.37
CA LEU A 22 -16.29 2.74 7.19
C LEU A 22 -17.15 2.03 6.14
N ALA A 23 -18.01 1.08 6.55
CA ALA A 23 -18.94 0.41 5.65
C ALA A 23 -19.91 1.42 5.00
N ALA A 24 -20.40 2.40 5.75
CA ALA A 24 -21.26 3.47 5.23
C ALA A 24 -20.56 4.35 4.18
N LYS A 25 -19.21 4.42 4.18
CA LYS A 25 -18.43 5.12 3.16
C LYS A 25 -18.18 4.30 1.89
N MET A 26 -18.49 3.00 1.87
CA MET A 26 -18.42 2.12 0.69
C MET A 26 -19.60 2.35 -0.27
N THR A 27 -19.75 3.60 -0.72
CA THR A 27 -20.80 4.05 -1.63
C THR A 27 -20.39 3.88 -3.09
N LEU A 28 -21.31 4.17 -4.03
CA LEU A 28 -20.99 4.24 -5.47
C LEU A 28 -19.90 5.28 -5.82
N SER A 29 -19.66 6.25 -4.94
CA SER A 29 -18.60 7.26 -5.12
C SER A 29 -17.23 6.82 -4.59
N ALA A 30 -17.17 5.69 -3.88
CA ALA A 30 -15.92 5.12 -3.39
C ALA A 30 -15.07 4.64 -4.56
N ARG A 31 -13.75 4.83 -4.44
CA ARG A 31 -12.78 4.58 -5.50
C ARG A 31 -11.89 3.41 -5.13
N LEU A 32 -11.61 2.57 -6.10
CA LEU A 32 -10.64 1.49 -5.97
C LEU A 32 -9.36 1.87 -6.72
N LEU A 33 -8.22 1.93 -6.04
CA LEU A 33 -6.93 2.08 -6.69
C LEU A 33 -6.63 0.81 -7.49
N ARG A 34 -6.40 0.96 -8.79
CA ARG A 34 -6.17 -0.15 -9.70
C ARG A 34 -4.72 -0.63 -9.58
N LEU A 35 -4.56 -1.89 -9.18
CA LEU A 35 -3.27 -2.57 -9.08
C LEU A 35 -3.33 -3.89 -9.88
N ASP A 36 -2.23 -4.24 -10.54
CA ASP A 36 -2.00 -5.57 -11.08
C ASP A 36 -1.06 -6.33 -10.12
N GLY A 37 -1.65 -7.19 -9.30
CA GLY A 37 -1.00 -7.70 -8.09
C GLY A 37 -0.65 -6.55 -7.14
N ILE A 38 0.63 -6.17 -7.12
CA ILE A 38 1.14 -5.02 -6.35
C ILE A 38 1.68 -3.89 -7.25
N ALA A 39 1.67 -4.06 -8.57
CA ALA A 39 2.11 -3.05 -9.52
C ALA A 39 1.01 -2.00 -9.76
N PRO A 40 1.35 -0.72 -9.90
CA PRO A 40 0.35 0.31 -10.15
C PRO A 40 -0.10 0.26 -11.60
N VAL A 41 -1.41 0.39 -11.83
CA VAL A 41 -1.93 0.73 -13.15
C VAL A 41 -1.87 2.25 -13.30
N VAL A 42 -1.14 2.72 -14.31
CA VAL A 42 -0.88 4.15 -14.54
C VAL A 42 -1.48 4.55 -15.88
N ALA A 43 -2.31 5.60 -15.85
CA ALA A 43 -2.95 6.16 -17.03
C ALA A 43 -1.91 6.81 -17.98
N PRO A 44 -2.27 7.08 -19.25
CA PRO A 44 -1.34 7.69 -20.22
C PRO A 44 -0.72 9.02 -19.75
N ASP A 45 -1.47 9.81 -18.97
CA ASP A 45 -1.05 11.09 -18.38
C ASP A 45 -0.11 10.96 -17.16
N GLY A 46 0.24 9.74 -16.77
CA GLY A 46 1.12 9.47 -15.63
C GLY A 46 0.43 9.48 -14.27
N ARG A 47 -0.91 9.58 -14.22
CA ARG A 47 -1.67 9.49 -12.97
C ARG A 47 -2.01 8.05 -12.60
N LEU A 48 -2.24 7.80 -11.32
CA LEU A 48 -2.81 6.53 -10.85
C LEU A 48 -4.22 6.32 -11.43
N GLU A 49 -4.48 5.11 -11.92
CA GLU A 49 -5.81 4.73 -12.39
C GLU A 49 -6.70 4.33 -11.20
N TRP A 50 -7.94 4.83 -11.21
CA TRP A 50 -8.94 4.54 -10.19
C TRP A 50 -10.19 3.98 -10.83
N GLY A 51 -10.66 2.84 -10.34
CA GLY A 51 -11.95 2.25 -10.66
C GLY A 51 -12.96 2.44 -9.54
N THR A 52 -13.99 1.61 -9.55
CA THR A 52 -15.04 1.50 -8.54
C THR A 52 -14.81 0.27 -7.67
N LEU A 53 -15.53 0.16 -6.55
CA LEU A 53 -15.46 -1.05 -5.72
C LEU A 53 -15.97 -2.30 -6.44
N ALA A 54 -16.79 -2.17 -7.49
CA ALA A 54 -17.25 -3.29 -8.30
C ALA A 54 -16.12 -3.93 -9.14
N ASP A 55 -15.01 -3.21 -9.34
CA ASP A 55 -13.83 -3.72 -10.05
C ASP A 55 -12.95 -4.60 -9.15
N ALA A 56 -13.23 -4.66 -7.84
CA ALA A 56 -12.49 -5.50 -6.91
C ALA A 56 -12.88 -6.98 -7.09
N PRO A 57 -11.93 -7.93 -6.97
CA PRO A 57 -12.27 -9.34 -6.91
C PRO A 57 -13.23 -9.61 -5.75
N MET A 58 -14.26 -10.43 -5.97
CA MET A 58 -15.36 -10.62 -5.03
C MET A 58 -14.93 -11.10 -3.63
N GLU A 59 -13.83 -11.84 -3.55
CA GLU A 59 -13.29 -12.38 -2.29
C GLU A 59 -12.09 -11.58 -1.77
N ALA A 60 -11.72 -10.47 -2.43
CA ALA A 60 -10.57 -9.69 -2.02
C ALA A 60 -10.89 -8.91 -0.74
N GLU A 61 -9.98 -9.05 0.23
CA GLU A 61 -9.86 -8.12 1.34
C GLU A 61 -9.61 -6.70 0.82
N LEU A 62 -10.35 -5.69 1.31
CA LEU A 62 -10.17 -4.29 0.93
C LEU A 62 -9.49 -3.49 2.04
N VAL A 63 -8.47 -2.72 1.66
CA VAL A 63 -7.74 -1.81 2.53
C VAL A 63 -8.20 -0.38 2.26
N PHE A 64 -8.62 0.33 3.31
CA PHE A 64 -8.96 1.75 3.26
C PHE A 64 -7.68 2.61 3.26
N LEU A 65 -7.50 3.39 2.19
CA LEU A 65 -6.32 4.24 1.99
C LEU A 65 -6.49 5.63 2.61
N GLY A 66 -7.73 6.11 2.68
CA GLY A 66 -8.11 7.44 3.13
C GLY A 66 -9.27 8.03 2.33
N LEU A 67 -9.52 9.32 2.53
CA LEU A 67 -10.54 10.10 1.83
C LEU A 67 -9.89 11.06 0.81
N ASP A 68 -10.47 11.13 -0.38
CA ASP A 68 -10.24 12.16 -1.38
C ASP A 68 -11.46 13.08 -1.42
N GLY A 69 -11.43 14.13 -0.59
CA GLY A 69 -12.63 14.89 -0.22
C GLY A 69 -13.60 13.99 0.55
N GLU A 70 -14.81 13.79 0.03
CA GLU A 70 -15.81 12.89 0.64
C GLU A 70 -15.69 11.43 0.17
N ARG A 71 -14.88 11.17 -0.87
CA ARG A 71 -14.81 9.85 -1.50
C ARG A 71 -13.83 8.96 -0.75
N ALA A 72 -14.30 7.81 -0.28
CA ALA A 72 -13.42 6.81 0.30
C ALA A 72 -12.62 6.06 -0.78
N CYS A 73 -11.32 5.97 -0.56
CA CYS A 73 -10.37 5.32 -1.45
C CYS A 73 -9.91 3.99 -0.84
N PHE A 74 -9.94 2.93 -1.64
CA PHE A 74 -9.56 1.58 -1.23
C PHE A 74 -8.54 0.96 -2.18
N ALA A 75 -7.87 -0.10 -1.74
CA ALA A 75 -7.11 -1.01 -2.59
C ALA A 75 -7.45 -2.46 -2.24
N ALA A 76 -7.51 -3.34 -3.24
CA ALA A 76 -7.73 -4.76 -3.04
C ALA A 76 -6.42 -5.47 -2.70
N VAL A 77 -6.46 -6.37 -1.71
CA VAL A 77 -5.33 -7.23 -1.36
C VAL A 77 -5.22 -8.35 -2.39
N PRO A 78 -4.08 -8.47 -3.10
CA PRO A 78 -3.89 -9.57 -4.04
C PRO A 78 -3.74 -10.91 -3.31
N PRO A 79 -3.99 -12.05 -3.98
CA PRO A 79 -3.82 -13.37 -3.37
C PRO A 79 -2.38 -13.59 -2.89
N GLU A 80 -1.41 -13.14 -3.68
CA GLU A 80 0.03 -13.22 -3.41
C GLU A 80 0.69 -11.83 -3.37
N GLY A 81 1.68 -11.68 -2.50
CA GLY A 81 2.51 -10.48 -2.41
C GLY A 81 3.74 -10.53 -3.30
N ALA A 82 4.68 -9.61 -3.07
CA ALA A 82 5.96 -9.57 -3.76
C ALA A 82 6.75 -10.88 -3.57
N GLN A 83 7.04 -11.56 -4.69
CA GLN A 83 7.93 -12.70 -4.75
C GLN A 83 9.34 -12.19 -5.08
N GLY A 84 10.18 -12.02 -4.06
CA GLY A 84 11.56 -11.56 -4.22
C GLY A 84 11.80 -10.06 -4.08
N PRO A 85 13.04 -9.60 -4.28
CA PRO A 85 13.45 -8.23 -3.96
C PRO A 85 12.92 -7.20 -4.97
N ALA A 86 12.64 -5.98 -4.49
CA ALA A 86 11.99 -4.93 -5.29
C ALA A 86 12.74 -4.51 -6.57
N TYR A 87 14.04 -4.77 -6.66
CA TYR A 87 14.82 -4.51 -7.88
C TYR A 87 14.52 -5.51 -9.01
N ALA A 88 13.88 -6.64 -8.72
CA ALA A 88 13.50 -7.65 -9.71
C ALA A 88 12.21 -7.29 -10.49
N MET A 89 11.67 -6.08 -10.32
CA MET A 89 10.41 -5.65 -10.94
C MET A 89 10.56 -4.37 -11.78
N PRO A 90 11.25 -4.41 -12.95
CA PRO A 90 11.54 -3.24 -13.77
C PRO A 90 10.28 -2.43 -14.18
N ALA A 91 9.17 -3.12 -14.44
CA ALA A 91 7.91 -2.50 -14.84
C ALA A 91 7.39 -1.50 -13.78
N ILE A 92 7.55 -1.82 -12.50
CA ILE A 92 7.15 -0.91 -11.42
C ILE A 92 8.02 0.35 -11.41
N TRP A 93 9.34 0.20 -11.59
CA TRP A 93 10.25 1.35 -11.62
C TRP A 93 9.93 2.28 -12.78
N GLN A 94 9.62 1.72 -13.95
CA GLN A 94 9.18 2.48 -15.13
C GLN A 94 7.86 3.21 -14.88
N ALA A 95 6.88 2.55 -14.26
CA ALA A 95 5.61 3.16 -13.90
C ALA A 95 5.81 4.31 -12.89
N MET A 96 6.64 4.10 -11.87
CA MET A 96 6.98 5.11 -10.87
C MET A 96 7.70 6.32 -11.45
N ALA A 97 8.56 6.13 -12.46
CA ALA A 97 9.27 7.24 -13.11
C ALA A 97 8.32 8.20 -13.86
N ARG A 98 7.10 7.76 -14.18
CA ARG A 98 6.08 8.57 -14.87
C ARG A 98 5.12 9.28 -13.91
N MET A 99 5.13 8.92 -12.63
CA MET A 99 4.19 9.45 -11.64
C MET A 99 4.70 10.72 -10.96
N GLY A 100 3.77 11.63 -10.66
CA GLY A 100 4.06 12.79 -9.81
C GLY A 100 4.24 12.41 -8.33
N PRO A 101 4.80 13.32 -7.50
CA PRO A 101 5.11 13.02 -6.09
C PRO A 101 3.90 12.58 -5.25
N GLN A 102 2.74 13.18 -5.46
CA GLN A 102 1.50 12.86 -4.75
C GLN A 102 0.99 11.46 -5.05
N ASP A 103 1.08 11.04 -6.31
CA ASP A 103 0.68 9.70 -6.74
C ASP A 103 1.69 8.65 -6.27
N LEU A 104 2.99 8.97 -6.32
CA LEU A 104 4.03 8.13 -5.71
C LEU A 104 3.77 7.89 -4.22
N ALA A 105 3.34 8.92 -3.49
CA ALA A 105 3.04 8.81 -2.07
C ALA A 105 1.80 7.96 -1.78
N THR A 106 0.74 8.13 -2.58
CA THR A 106 -0.49 7.33 -2.47
C THR A 106 -0.21 5.87 -2.81
N TYR A 107 0.47 5.61 -3.93
CA TYR A 107 0.86 4.26 -4.36
C TYR A 107 1.80 3.61 -3.34
N GLY A 108 2.78 4.33 -2.81
CA GLY A 108 3.71 3.77 -1.82
C GLY A 108 2.98 3.24 -0.59
N GLY A 109 2.07 4.03 -0.04
CA GLY A 109 1.22 3.58 1.07
C GLY A 109 0.34 2.39 0.70
N ALA A 110 -0.38 2.48 -0.42
CA ALA A 110 -1.27 1.40 -0.85
C ALA A 110 -0.53 0.08 -1.10
N ARG A 111 0.55 0.13 -1.89
CA ARG A 111 1.42 -1.02 -2.19
C ARG A 111 1.91 -1.68 -0.92
N SER A 112 2.44 -0.91 0.03
CA SER A 112 2.97 -1.46 1.28
C SER A 112 1.91 -2.17 2.10
N LEU A 113 0.69 -1.64 2.15
CA LEU A 113 -0.41 -2.27 2.88
C LEU A 113 -0.87 -3.57 2.20
N VAL A 114 -1.17 -3.53 0.90
CA VAL A 114 -1.69 -4.71 0.19
C VAL A 114 -0.65 -5.83 0.12
N ASP A 115 0.63 -5.49 -0.08
CA ASP A 115 1.73 -6.46 -0.04
C ASP A 115 1.90 -7.07 1.36
N TRP A 116 1.83 -6.25 2.40
CA TRP A 116 1.89 -6.74 3.77
C TRP A 116 0.75 -7.71 4.07
N HIS A 117 -0.49 -7.37 3.73
CA HIS A 117 -1.64 -8.24 3.94
C HIS A 117 -1.53 -9.57 3.18
N ALA A 118 -1.06 -9.54 1.93
CA ALA A 118 -0.88 -10.73 1.13
C ALA A 118 0.15 -11.70 1.74
N ARG A 119 1.20 -11.17 2.40
CA ARG A 119 2.26 -11.97 3.03
C ARG A 119 2.04 -12.31 4.52
N HIS A 120 1.08 -11.66 5.20
CA HIS A 120 0.86 -11.81 6.64
C HIS A 120 -0.54 -12.32 6.97
N ARG A 121 -1.00 -13.37 6.26
CA ARG A 121 -2.32 -13.96 6.48
C ARG A 121 -2.44 -14.77 7.77
N PHE A 122 -1.32 -15.18 8.37
CA PHE A 122 -1.26 -15.99 9.59
C PHE A 122 -0.59 -15.24 10.74
N CYS A 123 -0.98 -15.60 11.97
CA CYS A 123 -0.50 -14.98 13.19
C CYS A 123 0.96 -15.38 13.45
N ALA A 124 1.85 -14.40 13.56
CA ALA A 124 3.26 -14.63 13.87
C ALA A 124 3.50 -15.23 15.28
N ARG A 125 2.49 -15.18 16.17
CA ARG A 125 2.58 -15.73 17.53
C ARG A 125 2.12 -17.19 17.63
N CYS A 126 1.01 -17.55 16.98
CA CYS A 126 0.37 -18.86 17.16
C CYS A 126 0.04 -19.62 15.87
N GLY A 127 0.36 -19.06 14.69
CA GLY A 127 0.13 -19.69 13.39
C GLY A 127 -1.32 -19.71 12.89
N ALA A 128 -2.30 -19.30 13.69
CA ALA A 128 -3.70 -19.26 13.27
C ALA A 128 -3.96 -18.18 12.21
N PRO A 129 -4.96 -18.32 11.32
CA PRO A 129 -5.37 -17.25 10.41
C PRO A 129 -5.71 -15.96 11.14
N THR A 130 -5.42 -14.83 10.50
CA THR A 130 -5.73 -13.48 11.01
C THR A 130 -6.75 -12.80 10.11
N LYS A 131 -7.45 -11.81 10.63
CA LYS A 131 -8.43 -11.01 9.88
C LYS A 131 -8.00 -9.55 9.79
N LEU A 132 -8.39 -8.89 8.71
CA LEU A 132 -8.33 -7.44 8.58
C LEU A 132 -8.94 -6.73 9.80
N ALA A 133 -8.27 -5.68 10.26
CA ALA A 133 -8.75 -4.78 11.29
C ALA A 133 -8.31 -3.35 10.97
N LYS A 134 -8.93 -2.37 11.64
CA LYS A 134 -8.63 -0.94 11.49
C LYS A 134 -8.59 -0.47 10.04
N GLY A 135 -9.60 -0.83 9.24
CA GLY A 135 -9.66 -0.51 7.81
C GLY A 135 -8.46 -0.97 6.98
N GLY A 136 -7.73 -2.00 7.41
CA GLY A 136 -6.51 -2.46 6.71
C GLY A 136 -5.20 -1.88 7.20
N TRP A 137 -5.20 -1.25 8.36
CA TRP A 137 -3.97 -0.80 9.03
C TRP A 137 -3.57 -1.72 10.18
N GLN A 138 -4.26 -2.86 10.34
CA GLN A 138 -3.99 -3.87 11.36
C GLN A 138 -4.52 -5.23 10.89
N ARG A 139 -3.98 -6.31 11.46
CA ARG A 139 -4.59 -7.66 11.43
C ARG A 139 -4.73 -8.19 12.84
N ASN A 140 -5.85 -8.83 13.14
CA ASN A 140 -6.14 -9.42 14.44
C ASN A 140 -6.18 -10.95 14.36
N CYS A 141 -5.61 -11.60 15.38
CA CYS A 141 -5.74 -13.03 15.58
C CYS A 141 -6.87 -13.34 16.56
N ASP A 142 -7.95 -13.94 16.09
CA ASP A 142 -9.08 -14.30 16.95
C ASP A 142 -8.73 -15.39 17.98
N SER A 143 -7.73 -16.22 17.68
CA SER A 143 -7.29 -17.34 18.52
C SER A 143 -6.51 -16.89 19.76
N CYS A 144 -5.47 -16.06 19.60
CA CYS A 144 -4.60 -15.64 20.70
C CYS A 144 -4.68 -14.15 21.05
N LYS A 145 -5.57 -13.40 20.39
CA LYS A 145 -5.80 -11.95 20.54
C LYS A 145 -4.60 -11.07 20.23
N ALA A 146 -3.57 -11.62 19.56
CA ALA A 146 -2.46 -10.82 19.08
C ALA A 146 -2.90 -9.87 17.96
N GLU A 147 -2.37 -8.66 18.00
CA GLU A 147 -2.51 -7.64 16.97
C GLU A 147 -1.21 -7.56 16.16
N HIS A 148 -1.34 -7.37 14.85
CA HIS A 148 -0.23 -7.23 13.93
C HIS A 148 -0.39 -5.96 13.13
N PHE A 149 0.70 -5.21 12.99
CA PHE A 149 0.73 -3.93 12.29
C PHE A 149 1.65 -3.99 11.07
N PRO A 150 1.37 -3.22 10.00
CA PRO A 150 2.26 -3.09 8.86
C PRO A 150 3.66 -2.67 9.29
N ARG A 151 4.67 -3.32 8.72
CA ARG A 151 6.08 -3.02 9.00
C ARG A 151 6.56 -1.84 8.15
N THR A 152 7.27 -0.91 8.78
CA THR A 152 8.05 0.12 8.07
C THR A 152 9.53 -0.14 8.38
N ASP A 153 10.32 -0.40 7.34
CA ASP A 153 11.76 -0.65 7.47
C ASP A 153 12.51 0.67 7.14
N PRO A 154 12.96 1.44 8.16
CA PRO A 154 13.66 2.69 7.90
C PRO A 154 15.00 2.40 7.21
N VAL A 155 15.29 3.17 6.16
CA VAL A 155 16.54 3.09 5.42
C VAL A 155 17.19 4.46 5.34
N THR A 156 18.51 4.49 5.39
CA THR A 156 19.29 5.72 5.23
C THR A 156 20.05 5.69 3.91
N ILE A 157 20.01 6.80 3.17
CA ILE A 157 20.86 7.04 2.01
C ILE A 157 21.79 8.21 2.32
N MET A 158 23.09 8.02 2.14
CA MET A 158 24.11 9.00 2.53
C MET A 158 24.89 9.50 1.31
N LEU A 159 25.18 10.80 1.30
CA LEU A 159 26.20 11.39 0.44
C LEU A 159 27.50 11.44 1.26
N VAL A 160 28.53 10.72 0.81
CA VAL A 160 29.84 10.67 1.49
C VAL A 160 30.82 11.53 0.70
N GLU A 161 31.33 12.57 1.35
CA GLU A 161 32.22 13.56 0.73
C GLU A 161 33.63 13.52 1.35
N HIS A 162 34.64 13.71 0.51
CA HIS A 162 36.02 13.89 0.95
C HIS A 162 36.77 14.78 -0.05
N GLU A 163 37.24 15.94 0.40
CA GLU A 163 38.09 16.86 -0.40
C GLU A 163 37.50 17.19 -1.78
N GLY A 164 36.19 17.50 -1.85
CA GLY A 164 35.50 17.80 -3.10
C GLY A 164 35.22 16.57 -3.99
N ARG A 165 35.39 15.35 -3.47
CA ARG A 165 35.07 14.09 -4.14
C ARG A 165 33.90 13.38 -3.46
N LEU A 166 33.16 12.59 -4.23
CA LEU A 166 32.01 11.80 -3.76
C LEU A 166 32.31 10.31 -3.85
N LEU A 167 31.97 9.54 -2.80
CA LEU A 167 31.98 8.08 -2.86
C LEU A 167 30.65 7.56 -3.42
N LEU A 168 30.73 6.80 -4.52
CA LEU A 168 29.58 6.14 -5.14
C LEU A 168 29.79 4.61 -5.12
N GLY A 169 28.72 3.87 -4.87
CA GLY A 169 28.72 2.40 -4.89
C GLY A 169 27.61 1.86 -5.79
N ARG A 170 27.82 0.66 -6.36
CA ARG A 170 26.80 -0.08 -7.11
C ARG A 170 26.76 -1.54 -6.65
N GLN A 171 25.57 -2.13 -6.67
CA GLN A 171 25.42 -3.57 -6.44
C GLN A 171 26.11 -4.36 -7.57
N PRO A 172 26.61 -5.59 -7.30
CA PRO A 172 27.01 -6.53 -8.33
C PRO A 172 25.86 -6.77 -9.30
N ARG A 173 26.18 -6.95 -10.59
CA ARG A 173 25.18 -7.33 -11.59
C ARG A 173 24.88 -8.81 -11.49
#